data_AF-A0A2N0V6E6-F1
#
_entry.id   AF-A0A2N0V6E6-F1
#
_cell.length_a   1.000
_cell.length_b   1.000
_cell.length_c   1.000
_cell.angle_alpha   90.00
_cell.angle_beta   90.00
_cell.angle_gamma   90.00
#
_symmetry.space_group_name_H-M   'P 1'
#
loop_
_entity.id
_entity.type
_entity.pdbx_description
1 polymer ?
#
loop_
_entity_poly.entity_id
_entity_poly.type
_entity_poly.pdbx_seq_one_letter_code
_entity_poly.pdbx_strand_id
1 'polypeptide(L)'
;MTQAKPPPSIVHQQLALDVYLQTLLDEVPEAEEAVSVKPAILLEQLVVEEPIKLPDPAPVVTGSPKAISKALVRNRQPKLVEPEIPAKLQALSIMPDWSQYEFQALFFKVDKLILATPLIELSRTIKIDRKPTKIPGQPSWFLGLLDEHDSRIGVLDTRQLIFGKSRGLQPDSEEYPFERILITQDKKWGLVCDEILSIGKVKPDGVRWRTARQKKPWLIGTVIDELTAIIDVKQLVPHRKNS
;
A
#
# COMPACT_ATOMS: atom_id res chain seq x y z
N MET A 1 -27.15 15.98 -51.24
CA MET A 1 -26.07 15.52 -50.33
C MET A 1 -25.19 16.72 -50.03
N THR A 2 -25.48 17.42 -48.93
CA THR A 2 -24.85 18.71 -48.62
C THR A 2 -23.76 18.46 -47.59
N GLN A 3 -22.49 18.52 -48.01
CA GLN A 3 -21.36 18.47 -47.08
C GLN A 3 -21.31 19.78 -46.29
N ALA A 4 -21.48 19.69 -44.97
CA ALA A 4 -21.33 20.80 -44.06
C ALA A 4 -19.84 21.07 -43.84
N LYS A 5 -19.36 22.20 -44.37
CA LYS A 5 -17.99 22.69 -44.18
C LYS A 5 -17.78 23.00 -42.69
N PRO A 6 -16.80 22.40 -42.00
CA PRO A 6 -16.61 22.60 -40.57
C PRO A 6 -16.17 24.04 -40.26
N PRO A 7 -16.55 24.58 -39.08
CA PRO A 7 -16.23 25.94 -38.65
C PRO A 7 -14.71 26.15 -38.54
N PRO A 8 -14.23 27.38 -38.78
CA PRO A 8 -12.79 27.68 -38.93
C PRO A 8 -11.95 27.36 -37.68
N SER A 9 -12.57 27.34 -36.49
CA SER A 9 -11.89 26.96 -35.24
C SER A 9 -11.50 25.49 -35.18
N ILE A 10 -12.33 24.61 -35.73
CA ILE A 10 -12.09 23.15 -35.73
C ILE A 10 -10.97 22.79 -36.70
N VAL A 11 -10.89 23.48 -37.84
CA VAL A 11 -9.82 23.30 -38.83
C VAL A 11 -8.47 23.69 -38.24
N HIS A 12 -8.42 24.78 -37.47
CA HIS A 12 -7.19 25.23 -36.81
C HIS A 12 -6.72 24.28 -35.71
N GLN A 13 -7.65 23.69 -34.95
CA GLN A 13 -7.33 22.69 -33.93
C GLN A 13 -6.82 21.39 -34.54
N GLN A 14 -7.41 20.92 -35.65
CA GLN A 14 -6.94 19.72 -36.34
C GLN A 14 -5.55 19.91 -36.96
N LEU A 15 -5.28 21.08 -37.55
CA LEU A 15 -3.94 21.42 -38.04
C LEU A 15 -2.90 21.46 -36.92
N ALA A 16 -3.24 22.00 -35.76
CA ALA A 16 -2.34 22.02 -34.61
C ALA A 16 -2.02 20.61 -34.07
N LEU A 17 -3.02 19.73 -34.06
CA LEU A 17 -2.86 18.32 -33.67
C LEU A 17 -1.98 17.55 -34.65
N ASP A 18 -2.18 17.72 -35.95
CA ASP A 18 -1.40 17.01 -36.97
C ASP A 18 0.08 17.41 -36.95
N VAL A 19 0.39 18.71 -36.78
CA VAL A 19 1.77 19.21 -36.63
C VAL A 19 2.43 18.65 -35.36
N TYR A 20 1.69 18.61 -34.24
CA TYR A 20 2.19 18.06 -33.00
C TYR A 20 2.51 16.57 -33.12
N LEU A 21 1.61 15.80 -33.75
CA LEU A 21 1.82 14.37 -33.98
C LEU A 21 2.98 14.11 -34.95
N GLN A 22 3.15 14.91 -36.01
CA GLN A 22 4.33 14.82 -36.88
C GLN A 22 5.63 15.09 -36.12
N THR A 23 5.65 16.10 -35.25
CA THR A 23 6.84 16.42 -34.44
C THR A 23 7.19 15.31 -33.44
N LEU A 24 6.19 14.54 -32.99
CA LEU A 24 6.40 13.38 -32.12
C LEU A 24 6.76 12.11 -32.88
N LEU A 25 6.34 12.00 -34.14
CA LEU A 25 6.62 10.83 -34.99
C LEU A 25 7.95 10.95 -35.73
N ASP A 26 8.47 12.16 -35.93
CA ASP A 26 9.82 12.34 -36.45
C ASP A 26 10.83 11.89 -35.39
N GLU A 27 11.53 10.78 -35.69
CA GLU A 27 12.60 10.24 -34.87
C GLU A 27 13.70 11.29 -34.69
N VAL A 28 14.04 11.57 -33.44
CA VAL A 28 15.10 12.51 -33.04
C VAL A 28 16.40 12.11 -33.73
N PRO A 29 17.02 12.97 -34.55
CA PRO A 29 18.36 12.70 -35.04
C PRO A 29 19.35 12.77 -33.88
N GLU A 30 20.14 11.70 -33.74
CA GLU A 30 21.30 11.61 -32.88
C GLU A 30 22.44 12.46 -33.46
N ALA A 31 22.77 13.60 -32.82
CA ALA A 31 24.11 14.16 -32.71
C ALA A 31 24.11 15.52 -31.98
N GLU A 32 24.83 15.54 -30.86
CA GLU A 32 25.76 16.57 -30.36
C GLU A 32 25.52 18.06 -30.73
N GLU A 33 25.25 18.89 -29.73
CA GLU A 33 26.19 19.94 -29.26
C GLU A 33 25.58 20.79 -28.13
N ALA A 34 26.44 21.09 -27.15
CA ALA A 34 26.15 21.84 -25.94
C ALA A 34 25.98 23.34 -26.22
N VAL A 35 24.94 23.98 -25.66
CA VAL A 35 25.05 25.34 -25.07
C VAL A 35 24.06 25.50 -23.90
N SER A 36 24.64 25.92 -22.78
CA SER A 36 24.03 26.37 -21.52
C SER A 36 23.15 27.62 -21.67
N VAL A 37 21.93 27.60 -21.12
CA VAL A 37 21.33 28.80 -20.49
C VAL A 37 20.34 28.40 -19.38
N LYS A 38 20.64 28.80 -18.13
CA LYS A 38 19.69 28.80 -17.00
C LYS A 38 18.64 29.90 -17.19
N PRO A 39 17.46 29.76 -16.57
CA PRO A 39 17.06 30.86 -15.69
C PRO A 39 16.51 30.38 -14.34
N ALA A 40 16.99 31.07 -13.31
CA ALA A 40 16.41 31.09 -11.98
C ALA A 40 15.06 31.83 -12.03
N ILE A 41 14.03 31.27 -11.39
CA ILE A 41 12.85 32.04 -11.01
C ILE A 41 12.60 31.84 -9.51
N LEU A 42 12.79 32.97 -8.85
CA LEU A 42 12.42 33.40 -7.53
C LEU A 42 10.92 33.18 -7.28
N LEU A 43 10.57 32.37 -6.28
CA LEU A 43 9.25 32.39 -5.65
C LEU A 43 9.42 32.73 -4.18
N GLU A 44 9.29 34.03 -3.94
CA GLU A 44 9.05 34.65 -2.65
C GLU A 44 7.57 34.40 -2.30
N GLN A 45 7.28 33.78 -1.14
CA GLN A 45 6.48 34.40 -0.07
C GLN A 45 5.86 33.40 0.93
N LEU A 46 6.13 33.72 2.21
CA LEU A 46 5.27 33.62 3.39
C LEU A 46 5.04 32.22 3.99
N VAL A 47 5.64 31.96 5.17
CA VAL A 47 4.96 31.82 6.48
C VAL A 47 5.97 31.36 7.55
N VAL A 48 6.23 32.24 8.52
CA VAL A 48 6.93 32.07 9.82
C VAL A 48 6.29 33.17 10.68
N GLU A 49 5.82 33.06 11.93
CA GLU A 49 5.81 32.13 13.07
C GLU A 49 4.58 32.60 13.91
N GLU A 50 3.86 31.79 14.70
CA GLU A 50 4.06 31.54 16.15
C GLU A 50 2.66 31.38 16.85
N PRO A 51 2.51 31.07 18.16
CA PRO A 51 2.17 29.73 18.64
C PRO A 51 0.85 29.60 19.46
N ILE A 52 0.43 28.35 19.62
CA ILE A 52 -0.27 27.67 20.75
C ILE A 52 -1.12 28.52 21.73
N LYS A 53 -2.41 28.17 21.85
CA LYS A 53 -3.15 28.18 23.14
C LYS A 53 -4.07 26.96 23.27
N LEU A 54 -3.90 26.25 24.39
CA LEU A 54 -4.67 25.11 24.91
C LEU A 54 -5.92 25.59 25.71
N PRO A 55 -6.79 24.69 26.20
CA PRO A 55 -8.26 24.80 26.13
C PRO A 55 -8.91 25.33 27.40
N ASP A 56 -10.21 25.66 27.30
CA ASP A 56 -11.13 25.77 28.44
C ASP A 56 -12.29 24.76 28.27
N PRO A 57 -12.59 23.91 29.26
CA PRO A 57 -13.78 23.08 29.30
C PRO A 57 -14.86 23.63 30.25
N ALA A 58 -16.10 23.16 30.00
CA ALA A 58 -17.33 23.21 30.83
C ALA A 58 -18.36 24.31 30.41
N PRO A 59 -19.68 24.02 30.47
CA PRO A 59 -20.33 23.61 31.71
C PRO A 59 -21.20 22.34 31.65
N VAL A 60 -21.21 21.66 32.80
CA VAL A 60 -22.26 20.74 33.27
C VAL A 60 -23.50 21.57 33.64
N VAL A 61 -24.69 21.22 33.16
CA VAL A 61 -25.92 21.45 33.92
C VAL A 61 -26.92 20.31 33.74
N THR A 62 -27.26 19.77 34.90
CA THR A 62 -28.20 18.73 35.27
C THR A 62 -29.65 19.08 34.91
N GLY A 63 -30.44 18.09 34.51
CA GLY A 63 -31.89 18.20 34.43
C GLY A 63 -32.57 16.89 34.00
N SER A 64 -33.17 16.18 34.96
CA SER A 64 -34.13 15.08 34.76
C SER A 64 -35.39 15.43 35.58
N PRO A 65 -36.50 14.66 35.60
CA PRO A 65 -37.14 13.79 34.60
C PRO A 65 -38.69 13.97 34.55
N LYS A 66 -39.36 13.45 33.51
CA LYS A 66 -40.64 12.68 33.50
C LYS A 66 -41.40 12.86 32.18
N ALA A 67 -41.78 11.75 31.55
CA ALA A 67 -43.19 11.35 31.43
C ALA A 67 -43.31 10.04 30.65
N ILE A 68 -44.08 9.13 31.22
CA ILE A 68 -44.44 7.81 30.72
C ILE A 68 -45.58 7.96 29.72
N SER A 69 -45.50 7.34 28.56
CA SER A 69 -46.69 6.99 27.77
C SER A 69 -46.55 5.58 27.18
N LYS A 70 -47.38 4.69 27.68
CA LYS A 70 -47.63 3.34 27.15
C LYS A 70 -48.53 3.48 25.92
N ALA A 71 -48.16 2.87 24.79
CA ALA A 71 -49.09 2.64 23.69
C ALA A 71 -48.73 1.36 22.90
N LEU A 72 -49.46 0.31 23.26
CA LEU A 72 -50.07 -0.71 22.41
C LEU A 72 -49.21 -1.43 21.34
N VAL A 73 -48.90 -2.68 21.67
CA VAL A 73 -48.54 -3.77 20.75
C VAL A 73 -49.56 -3.89 19.62
N ARG A 74 -49.08 -3.88 18.37
CA ARG A 74 -49.78 -4.49 17.24
C ARG A 74 -48.81 -5.34 16.43
N ASN A 75 -48.82 -6.63 16.73
CA ASN A 75 -48.19 -7.70 15.96
C ASN A 75 -48.53 -7.54 14.47
N ARG A 76 -47.51 -7.33 13.65
CA ARG A 76 -47.53 -7.66 12.23
C ARG A 76 -46.41 -8.65 11.97
N GLN A 77 -46.78 -9.88 11.66
CA GLN A 77 -45.87 -10.94 11.24
C GLN A 77 -45.06 -10.47 10.01
N PRO A 78 -43.73 -10.62 10.00
CA PRO A 78 -42.98 -10.52 8.76
C PRO A 78 -43.16 -11.82 7.97
N LYS A 79 -43.74 -11.71 6.78
CA LYS A 79 -43.73 -12.77 5.77
C LYS A 79 -42.29 -12.93 5.30
N LEU A 80 -41.66 -14.02 5.73
CA LEU A 80 -40.34 -14.46 5.30
C LEU A 80 -40.38 -14.72 3.79
N VAL A 81 -39.74 -13.85 3.01
CA VAL A 81 -39.37 -14.14 1.62
C VAL A 81 -37.87 -14.36 1.66
N GLU A 82 -37.48 -15.62 1.71
CA GLU A 82 -36.10 -16.08 1.59
C GLU A 82 -35.65 -15.87 0.13
N PRO A 83 -34.66 -15.02 -0.18
CA PRO A 83 -33.93 -15.19 -1.43
C PRO A 83 -32.94 -16.34 -1.24
N GLU A 84 -33.28 -17.52 -1.76
CA GLU A 84 -32.32 -18.62 -1.93
C GLU A 84 -31.23 -18.19 -2.91
N ILE A 85 -30.12 -17.70 -2.35
CA ILE A 85 -28.83 -17.68 -3.03
C ILE A 85 -28.04 -18.79 -2.35
N PRO A 86 -27.62 -19.87 -3.05
CA PRO A 86 -26.71 -20.85 -2.48
C PRO A 86 -25.35 -20.17 -2.27
N ALA A 87 -25.18 -19.55 -1.10
CA ALA A 87 -23.92 -19.04 -0.64
C ALA A 87 -23.04 -20.26 -0.37
N LYS A 88 -22.17 -20.58 -1.32
CA LYS A 88 -21.04 -21.49 -1.08
C LYS A 88 -20.30 -20.93 0.13
N LEU A 89 -20.46 -21.58 1.29
CA LEU A 89 -19.81 -21.19 2.55
C LEU A 89 -18.30 -21.19 2.33
N GLN A 90 -17.73 -20.02 2.05
CA GLN A 90 -16.28 -19.88 1.97
C GLN A 90 -15.75 -19.82 3.39
N ALA A 91 -14.85 -20.75 3.74
CA ALA A 91 -14.15 -20.70 5.01
C ALA A 91 -13.46 -19.33 5.14
N LEU A 92 -13.87 -18.58 6.16
CA LEU A 92 -13.30 -17.26 6.47
C LEU A 92 -11.85 -17.46 6.89
N SER A 93 -10.97 -16.57 6.42
CA SER A 93 -9.56 -16.57 6.82
C SER A 93 -9.43 -16.08 8.27
N ILE A 94 -8.62 -16.79 9.07
CA ILE A 94 -8.35 -16.43 10.47
C ILE A 94 -7.64 -15.08 10.53
N MET A 95 -8.19 -14.11 11.26
CA MET A 95 -7.55 -12.81 11.47
C MET A 95 -6.46 -12.92 12.54
N PRO A 96 -5.32 -12.23 12.36
CA PRO A 96 -4.32 -12.12 13.43
C PRO A 96 -4.88 -11.35 14.65
N ASP A 97 -4.43 -11.71 15.86
CA ASP A 97 -4.96 -11.10 17.10
C ASP A 97 -4.81 -9.58 17.16
N TRP A 98 -3.72 -9.05 16.60
CA TRP A 98 -3.46 -7.61 16.56
C TRP A 98 -4.49 -6.83 15.75
N SER A 99 -5.26 -7.48 14.85
CA SER A 99 -6.25 -6.80 14.02
C SER A 99 -7.48 -6.33 14.81
N GLN A 100 -7.66 -6.82 16.03
CA GLN A 100 -8.81 -6.49 16.89
C GLN A 100 -8.61 -5.19 17.68
N TYR A 101 -7.38 -4.66 17.72
CA TYR A 101 -7.01 -3.53 18.55
C TYR A 101 -6.35 -2.43 17.72
N GLU A 102 -6.24 -1.23 18.27
CA GLU A 102 -5.39 -0.20 17.65
C GLU A 102 -3.92 -0.63 17.73
N PHE A 103 -3.19 -0.53 16.62
CA PHE A 103 -1.79 -0.96 16.54
C PHE A 103 -0.93 0.06 15.80
N GLN A 104 0.38 0.01 16.04
CA GLN A 104 1.35 0.78 15.27
C GLN A 104 1.78 -0.04 14.05
N ALA A 105 1.75 0.59 12.88
CA ALA A 105 2.15 0.00 11.61
C ALA A 105 3.36 0.73 11.04
N LEU A 106 4.26 -0.03 10.43
CA LEU A 106 5.35 0.47 9.60
C LEU A 106 4.86 0.57 8.15
N PHE A 107 4.94 1.76 7.59
CA PHE A 107 4.65 2.03 6.19
C PHE A 107 5.96 2.01 5.40
N PHE A 108 6.00 1.23 4.34
CA PHE A 108 7.20 1.02 3.53
C PHE A 108 6.83 0.79 2.07
N LYS A 109 7.80 1.06 1.19
CA LYS A 109 7.62 1.00 -0.26
C LYS A 109 8.26 -0.25 -0.84
N VAL A 110 7.54 -0.87 -1.77
CA VAL A 110 7.99 -2.02 -2.56
C VAL A 110 7.54 -1.77 -4.00
N ASP A 111 8.50 -1.47 -4.87
CA ASP A 111 8.28 -0.96 -6.21
C ASP A 111 7.33 0.26 -6.19
N LYS A 112 6.16 0.18 -6.84
CA LYS A 112 5.17 1.26 -6.90
C LYS A 112 4.08 1.15 -5.83
N LEU A 113 4.20 0.21 -4.90
CA LEU A 113 3.21 0.01 -3.84
C LEU A 113 3.73 0.46 -2.48
N ILE A 114 2.87 1.15 -1.75
CA ILE A 114 3.03 1.37 -0.32
C ILE A 114 2.31 0.25 0.41
N LEU A 115 2.97 -0.33 1.39
CA LEU A 115 2.49 -1.42 2.21
C LEU A 115 2.61 -1.03 3.68
N ALA A 116 1.74 -1.61 4.50
CA ALA A 116 1.76 -1.47 5.94
C ALA A 116 1.88 -2.85 6.60
N THR A 117 2.73 -2.95 7.61
CA THR A 117 2.78 -4.14 8.48
C THR A 117 2.83 -3.73 9.94
N PRO A 118 2.15 -4.44 10.86
CA PRO A 118 2.21 -4.13 12.28
C PRO A 118 3.63 -4.26 12.82
N LEU A 119 4.06 -3.29 13.64
CA LEU A 119 5.40 -3.31 14.25
C LEU A 119 5.64 -4.53 15.14
N ILE A 120 4.58 -5.09 15.74
CA ILE A 120 4.67 -6.33 16.55
C ILE A 120 5.15 -7.54 15.73
N GLU A 121 4.98 -7.53 14.40
CA GLU A 121 5.47 -8.61 13.53
C GLU A 121 6.94 -8.43 13.12
N LEU A 122 7.55 -7.30 13.46
CA LEU A 122 8.91 -6.95 13.10
C LEU A 122 9.82 -6.92 14.33
N SER A 123 11.05 -7.39 14.16
CA SER A 123 12.10 -7.21 15.16
C SER A 123 12.80 -5.87 15.00
N ARG A 124 13.19 -5.52 13.77
CA ARG A 124 13.88 -4.27 13.40
C ARG A 124 14.03 -4.13 11.89
N THR A 125 14.54 -3.00 11.44
CA THR A 125 14.91 -2.74 10.05
C THR A 125 16.40 -2.50 9.93
N ILE A 126 17.07 -3.07 8.92
CA ILE A 126 18.51 -2.85 8.66
C ILE A 126 18.72 -2.35 7.24
N LYS A 127 19.85 -1.67 6.99
CA LYS A 127 20.29 -1.32 5.64
C LYS A 127 20.97 -2.52 4.99
N ILE A 128 20.88 -2.62 3.66
CA ILE A 128 21.60 -3.65 2.90
C ILE A 128 23.04 -3.22 2.70
N ASP A 129 23.90 -3.53 3.68
CA ASP A 129 25.34 -3.25 3.58
C ASP A 129 26.12 -4.40 2.95
N ARG A 130 25.58 -5.62 3.01
CA ARG A 130 26.19 -6.85 2.49
C ARG A 130 25.18 -7.64 1.69
N LYS A 131 25.61 -8.17 0.55
CA LYS A 131 24.77 -9.03 -0.29
C LYS A 131 24.53 -10.37 0.42
N PRO A 132 23.27 -10.87 0.47
CA PRO A 132 22.99 -12.20 1.01
C PRO A 132 23.74 -13.28 0.23
N THR A 133 24.17 -14.33 0.93
CA THR A 133 24.85 -15.48 0.33
C THR A 133 23.83 -16.34 -0.40
N LYS A 134 23.86 -16.31 -1.73
CA LYS A 134 22.96 -17.10 -2.58
C LYS A 134 23.18 -18.60 -2.38
N ILE A 135 22.08 -19.35 -2.34
CA ILE A 135 22.10 -20.82 -2.29
C ILE A 135 21.64 -21.36 -3.66
N PRO A 136 22.46 -22.17 -4.34
CA PRO A 136 22.07 -22.79 -5.61
C PRO A 136 20.78 -23.63 -5.48
N GLY A 137 19.94 -23.59 -6.52
CA GLY A 137 18.69 -24.37 -6.57
C GLY A 137 17.52 -23.78 -5.77
N GLN A 138 17.71 -22.67 -5.05
CA GLN A 138 16.61 -21.96 -4.41
C GLN A 138 15.79 -21.13 -5.43
N PRO A 139 14.51 -20.87 -5.16
CA PRO A 139 13.68 -20.05 -6.03
C PRO A 139 14.15 -18.59 -6.04
N SER A 140 13.87 -17.87 -7.13
CA SER A 140 14.31 -16.49 -7.35
C SER A 140 13.86 -15.47 -6.30
N TRP A 141 12.78 -15.74 -5.57
CA TRP A 141 12.32 -14.89 -4.47
C TRP A 141 13.15 -15.06 -3.20
N PHE A 142 13.99 -16.10 -3.10
CA PHE A 142 14.92 -16.30 -2.00
C PHE A 142 16.30 -15.76 -2.41
N LEU A 143 16.67 -14.62 -1.83
CA LEU A 143 17.90 -13.90 -2.19
C LEU A 143 19.15 -14.54 -1.57
N GLY A 144 19.00 -15.25 -0.45
CA GLY A 144 20.11 -15.94 0.20
C GLY A 144 20.03 -15.92 1.71
N LEU A 145 21.15 -16.23 2.35
CA LEU A 145 21.31 -16.15 3.81
C LEU A 145 22.17 -14.93 4.17
N LEU A 146 21.76 -14.23 5.23
CA LEU A 146 22.52 -13.13 5.81
C LEU A 146 22.81 -13.46 7.27
N ASP A 147 24.07 -13.33 7.68
CA ASP A 147 24.47 -13.47 9.07
C ASP A 147 24.31 -12.13 9.75
N GLU A 148 23.44 -12.08 10.76
CA GLU A 148 23.04 -10.86 11.42
C GLU A 148 23.14 -11.04 12.94
N HIS A 149 24.16 -10.43 13.56
CA HIS A 149 24.58 -10.70 14.94
C HIS A 149 24.61 -12.21 15.25
N ASP A 150 23.75 -12.69 16.16
CA ASP A 150 23.67 -14.09 16.61
C ASP A 150 22.68 -14.94 15.82
N SER A 151 22.18 -14.47 14.67
CA SER A 151 21.16 -15.20 13.91
C SER A 151 21.44 -15.19 12.43
N ARG A 152 21.31 -16.36 11.81
CA ARG A 152 21.36 -16.53 10.37
C ARG A 152 19.96 -16.44 9.80
N ILE A 153 19.70 -15.38 9.04
CA ILE A 153 18.36 -15.07 8.52
C ILE A 153 18.26 -15.37 7.03
N GLY A 154 17.11 -15.88 6.60
CA GLY A 154 16.77 -16.04 5.19
C GLY A 154 16.26 -14.73 4.62
N VAL A 155 16.86 -14.25 3.53
CA VAL A 155 16.51 -12.97 2.91
C VAL A 155 15.62 -13.22 1.69
N LEU A 156 14.48 -12.52 1.63
CA LEU A 156 13.43 -12.71 0.64
C LEU A 156 13.19 -11.43 -0.16
N ASP A 157 12.97 -11.59 -1.46
CA ASP A 157 12.53 -10.53 -2.37
C ASP A 157 11.02 -10.30 -2.22
N THR A 158 10.66 -9.22 -1.53
CA THR A 158 9.25 -8.86 -1.28
C THR A 158 8.50 -8.52 -2.57
N ARG A 159 9.16 -7.96 -3.59
CA ARG A 159 8.52 -7.65 -4.88
C ARG A 159 8.05 -8.94 -5.53
N GLN A 160 8.93 -9.94 -5.63
CA GLN A 160 8.56 -11.23 -6.21
C GLN A 160 7.48 -11.95 -5.40
N LEU A 161 7.46 -11.83 -4.07
CA LEU A 161 6.40 -12.42 -3.25
C LEU A 161 5.02 -11.77 -3.50
N ILE A 162 4.98 -10.46 -3.73
CA ILE A 162 3.74 -9.69 -3.90
C ILE A 162 3.22 -9.74 -5.34
N PHE A 163 4.12 -9.58 -6.31
CA PHE A 163 3.80 -9.49 -7.74
C PHE A 163 3.92 -10.82 -8.48
N GLY A 164 4.61 -11.81 -7.91
CA GLY A 164 4.94 -13.06 -8.58
C GLY A 164 6.14 -12.95 -9.53
N LYS A 165 6.62 -14.10 -10.01
CA LYS A 165 7.86 -14.21 -10.82
C LYS A 165 7.83 -13.43 -12.13
N SER A 166 6.68 -13.33 -12.80
CA SER A 166 6.57 -12.73 -14.14
C SER A 166 6.46 -11.20 -14.14
N ARG A 167 6.14 -10.60 -12.98
CA ARG A 167 5.93 -9.16 -12.84
C ARG A 167 6.95 -8.52 -11.89
N GLY A 168 7.60 -9.32 -11.04
CA GLY A 168 8.67 -8.87 -10.17
C GLY A 168 10.04 -8.76 -10.86
N LEU A 169 10.24 -9.41 -12.00
CA LEU A 169 11.41 -9.18 -12.86
C LEU A 169 11.02 -8.20 -13.96
N GLN A 170 11.43 -6.93 -13.83
CA GLN A 170 11.70 -6.14 -15.03
C GLN A 170 13.02 -6.68 -15.62
N PRO A 171 13.12 -6.90 -16.95
CA PRO A 171 14.27 -7.54 -17.57
C PRO A 171 15.61 -6.78 -17.39
N ASP A 172 15.58 -5.55 -16.87
CA ASP A 172 16.76 -4.70 -16.59
C ASP A 172 17.04 -4.48 -15.09
N SER A 173 16.33 -5.13 -14.17
CA SER A 173 16.41 -4.83 -12.73
C SER A 173 17.64 -5.38 -12.00
N GLU A 174 18.84 -5.26 -12.57
CA GLU A 174 20.05 -5.13 -11.73
C GLU A 174 20.11 -3.76 -11.02
N GLU A 175 19.30 -2.79 -11.47
CA GLU A 175 19.38 -1.38 -11.06
C GLU A 175 18.43 -0.91 -9.94
N TYR A 176 17.63 -1.78 -9.33
CA TYR A 176 16.89 -1.40 -8.11
C TYR A 176 17.60 -1.94 -6.87
N PRO A 177 18.60 -1.22 -6.32
CA PRO A 177 19.20 -1.60 -5.05
C PRO A 177 18.09 -1.54 -4.03
N PHE A 178 17.65 -2.70 -3.57
CA PHE A 178 16.86 -2.71 -2.37
C PHE A 178 17.69 -2.07 -1.25
N GLU A 179 17.13 -1.11 -0.55
CA GLU A 179 17.91 -0.34 0.42
C GLU A 179 17.83 -0.93 1.83
N ARG A 180 16.73 -1.61 2.14
CA ARG A 180 16.36 -2.00 3.50
C ARG A 180 15.87 -3.44 3.59
N ILE A 181 16.08 -4.04 4.75
CA ILE A 181 15.53 -5.35 5.13
C ILE A 181 14.69 -5.18 6.39
N LEU A 182 13.43 -5.60 6.33
CA LEU A 182 12.55 -5.77 7.48
C LEU A 182 12.79 -7.16 8.08
N ILE A 183 13.32 -7.22 9.29
CA ILE A 183 13.56 -8.50 9.98
C ILE A 183 12.30 -8.89 10.74
N THR A 184 11.83 -10.12 10.53
CA THR A 184 10.65 -10.66 11.23
C THR A 184 10.89 -10.79 12.73
N GLN A 185 9.82 -10.76 13.52
CA GLN A 185 9.89 -10.86 14.98
C GLN A 185 10.66 -12.11 15.46
N ASP A 186 10.51 -13.24 14.77
CA ASP A 186 11.18 -14.51 15.08
C ASP A 186 12.63 -14.58 14.57
N LYS A 187 13.13 -13.51 13.92
CA LYS A 187 14.48 -13.38 13.36
C LYS A 187 14.86 -14.52 12.42
N LYS A 188 13.90 -15.16 11.75
CA LYS A 188 14.19 -16.21 10.76
C LYS A 188 14.25 -15.66 9.34
N TRP A 189 13.50 -14.60 9.08
CA TRP A 189 13.34 -14.05 7.74
C TRP A 189 13.63 -12.55 7.71
N GLY A 190 14.14 -12.10 6.58
CA GLY A 190 14.30 -10.70 6.22
C GLY A 190 13.55 -10.42 4.93
N LEU A 191 12.62 -9.46 4.97
CA LEU A 191 11.87 -9.01 3.80
C LEU A 191 12.54 -7.76 3.23
N VAL A 192 12.95 -7.85 1.98
CA VAL A 192 13.68 -6.77 1.33
C VAL A 192 12.70 -5.74 0.75
N CYS A 193 12.94 -4.45 1.01
CA CYS A 193 12.10 -3.36 0.53
C CYS A 193 12.92 -2.17 0.03
N ASP A 194 12.24 -1.24 -0.63
CA ASP A 194 12.88 -0.10 -1.30
C ASP A 194 13.14 0.98 -0.26
N GLU A 195 12.14 1.33 0.52
CA GLU A 195 12.20 2.49 1.42
C GLU A 195 11.29 2.30 2.64
N ILE A 196 11.74 2.77 3.81
CA ILE A 196 10.86 2.94 4.98
C ILE A 196 10.31 4.36 4.95
N LEU A 197 8.98 4.50 4.97
CA LEU A 197 8.31 5.81 4.85
C LEU A 197 8.03 6.41 6.22
N SER A 198 7.23 5.73 7.04
CA SER A 198 6.77 6.27 8.33
C SER A 198 6.25 5.18 9.25
N ILE A 199 6.04 5.54 10.52
CA ILE A 199 5.30 4.74 11.49
C ILE A 199 4.00 5.48 11.80
N GLY A 200 2.87 4.79 11.68
CA GLY A 200 1.54 5.36 11.93
C GLY A 200 0.71 4.48 12.85
N LYS A 201 -0.25 5.09 13.54
CA LYS A 201 -1.23 4.36 14.36
C LYS A 201 -2.46 4.04 13.51
N VAL A 202 -2.81 2.77 13.42
CA VAL A 202 -3.95 2.28 12.65
C VAL A 202 -5.03 1.80 13.61
N LYS A 203 -6.26 2.29 13.40
CA LYS A 203 -7.45 1.83 14.13
C LYS A 203 -8.18 0.74 13.35
N PRO A 204 -8.77 -0.27 14.01
CA PRO A 204 -9.50 -1.33 13.31
C PRO A 204 -10.62 -0.84 12.39
N ASP A 205 -11.34 0.21 12.80
CA ASP A 205 -12.43 0.80 12.02
C ASP A 205 -11.93 1.56 10.78
N GLY A 206 -10.67 1.99 10.78
CA GLY A 206 -10.01 2.64 9.64
C GLY A 206 -9.48 1.65 8.60
N VAL A 207 -9.81 0.37 8.71
CA VAL A 207 -9.30 -0.68 7.83
C VAL A 207 -10.45 -1.42 7.15
N ARG A 208 -10.37 -1.50 5.83
CA ARG A 208 -11.18 -2.40 5.03
C ARG A 208 -10.59 -3.81 5.10
N TRP A 209 -11.04 -4.61 6.06
CA TRP A 209 -10.58 -5.98 6.28
C TRP A 209 -11.03 -6.94 5.17
N ARG A 210 -10.17 -7.91 4.83
CA ARG A 210 -10.46 -8.97 3.85
C ARG A 210 -10.68 -10.31 4.55
N THR A 211 -11.90 -10.82 4.49
CA THR A 211 -12.29 -12.09 5.13
C THR A 211 -12.04 -13.31 4.25
N ALA A 212 -12.10 -13.17 2.93
CA ALA A 212 -11.79 -14.23 1.96
C ALA A 212 -10.41 -13.98 1.32
N ARG A 213 -9.37 -14.64 1.85
CA ARG A 213 -7.96 -14.43 1.44
C ARG A 213 -7.29 -15.64 0.78
N GLN A 214 -8.07 -16.58 0.24
CA GLN A 214 -7.56 -17.85 -0.32
C GLN A 214 -6.43 -17.67 -1.35
N LYS A 215 -6.52 -16.64 -2.21
CA LYS A 215 -5.50 -16.37 -3.25
C LYS A 215 -4.26 -15.62 -2.73
N LYS A 216 -4.43 -14.78 -1.70
CA LYS A 216 -3.40 -13.89 -1.16
C LYS A 216 -3.56 -13.84 0.37
N PRO A 217 -3.17 -14.90 1.09
CA PRO A 217 -3.39 -15.01 2.53
C PRO A 217 -2.70 -13.89 3.31
N TRP A 218 -1.56 -13.41 2.80
CA TRP A 218 -0.81 -12.27 3.32
C TRP A 218 -1.52 -10.92 3.21
N LEU A 219 -2.53 -10.76 2.34
CA LEU A 219 -3.20 -9.46 2.17
C LEU A 219 -4.40 -9.34 3.12
N ILE A 220 -4.16 -8.76 4.29
CA ILE A 220 -5.14 -8.72 5.39
C ILE A 220 -6.23 -7.69 5.16
N GLY A 221 -5.88 -6.52 4.63
CA GLY A 221 -6.80 -5.40 4.50
C GLY A 221 -6.19 -4.23 3.75
N THR A 222 -6.92 -3.12 3.75
CA THR A 222 -6.47 -1.84 3.20
C THR A 222 -6.81 -0.74 4.20
N VAL A 223 -5.82 0.06 4.59
CA VAL A 223 -6.06 1.26 5.39
C VAL A 223 -6.80 2.28 4.52
N ILE A 224 -7.92 2.80 5.00
CA ILE A 224 -8.85 3.59 4.19
C ILE A 224 -8.24 4.96 3.86
N ASP A 225 -7.66 5.63 4.85
CA ASP A 225 -7.16 7.00 4.70
C ASP A 225 -5.88 7.05 3.84
N GLU A 226 -4.93 6.16 4.09
CA GLU A 226 -3.65 6.09 3.37
C GLU A 226 -3.72 5.23 2.10
N LEU A 227 -4.87 4.61 1.79
CA LEU A 227 -5.08 3.71 0.65
C LEU A 227 -4.00 2.60 0.55
N THR A 228 -3.46 2.20 1.69
CA THR A 228 -2.29 1.33 1.79
C THR A 228 -2.70 -0.11 2.11
N ALA A 229 -2.09 -1.08 1.46
CA ALA A 229 -2.36 -2.50 1.73
C ALA A 229 -1.69 -2.95 3.04
N ILE A 230 -2.47 -3.55 3.94
CA ILE A 230 -1.95 -4.17 5.16
C ILE A 230 -1.58 -5.61 4.86
N ILE A 231 -0.33 -5.96 5.16
CA ILE A 231 0.20 -7.30 4.97
C ILE A 231 0.44 -8.01 6.32
N ASP A 232 0.19 -9.31 6.35
CA ASP A 232 0.62 -10.22 7.41
C ASP A 232 1.94 -10.85 6.99
N VAL A 233 2.99 -10.49 7.71
CA VAL A 233 4.36 -10.91 7.43
C VAL A 233 4.51 -12.41 7.66
N LYS A 234 3.78 -12.99 8.64
CA LYS A 234 3.83 -14.43 8.90
C LYS A 234 3.32 -15.18 7.68
N GLN A 235 2.18 -14.79 7.13
CA GLN A 235 1.60 -15.43 5.94
C GLN A 235 2.37 -15.16 4.64
N LEU A 236 3.27 -14.16 4.63
CA LEU A 236 4.10 -13.84 3.47
C LEU A 236 5.37 -14.70 3.41
N VAL A 237 5.91 -15.12 4.56
CA VAL A 237 7.16 -15.89 4.64
C VAL A 237 6.92 -17.41 4.53
N PRO A 238 7.91 -18.19 4.05
CA PRO A 238 7.81 -19.64 4.04
C PRO A 238 7.67 -20.21 5.46
N HIS A 239 6.66 -21.06 5.65
CA HIS A 239 6.49 -21.82 6.89
C HIS A 239 7.07 -23.23 6.74
N ARG A 240 7.90 -23.62 7.71
CA ARG A 240 8.23 -25.03 7.89
C ARG A 240 6.98 -25.70 8.48
N LYS A 241 6.37 -26.64 7.76
CA LYS A 241 5.40 -27.55 8.37
C LYS A 241 6.17 -28.36 9.40
N ASN A 242 5.89 -28.14 10.68
CA ASN A 242 6.34 -29.06 11.72
C ASN A 242 5.56 -30.36 11.46
N SER A 243 6.27 -31.39 11.00
CA SER A 243 5.74 -32.74 10.87
C SER A 243 5.75 -33.44 12.22
#